data_AF-A0A4Y9YFB1-F1
#
_entry.id   AF-A0A4Y9YFB1-F1
#
_cell.length_a   1.000
_cell.length_b   1.000
_cell.length_c   1.000
_cell.angle_alpha   90.00
_cell.angle_beta   90.00
_cell.angle_gamma   90.00
#
_symmetry.space_group_name_H-M   'P 1'
#
loop_
_entity.id
_entity.type
_entity.pdbx_description
1 polymer ?
#
loop_
_entity_poly.entity_id
_entity_poly.type
_entity_poly.pdbx_seq_one_letter_code
_entity_poly.pdbx_strand_id
1 'polypeptide(L)'
;MPKLDGDLAHLKRLGGRTFMAAVSPWFFTQHYGPDSWNKNWIYRGDDWLFVRRWEQLIAMRDQIDIVQIVSFNGLGLSSFYLISPDAPNSQAWVDGFPHEPWLHLNKYYARAFKEGVYPAIEVDTIYMWARPHLKDAVTNDPVPRPRNWELTDDMIWIVIFAVAPAVVTIVSSEGGMDTQFVDVPAGVTKLSHPVDPRGHMAAAMERNGILVALCCPERDGFRFQERPEMYNFNVYCAMSKPR
;
A
#
# COMPACT_ATOMS: atom_id res chain seq x y z
N MET A 1 1.24 -11.99 -12.97
CA MET A 1 0.47 -11.45 -11.84
C MET A 1 -0.67 -12.40 -11.48
N PRO A 2 -0.96 -12.63 -10.20
CA PRO A 2 -2.11 -13.42 -9.76
C PRO A 2 -3.42 -12.81 -10.29
N LYS A 3 -4.35 -13.66 -10.73
CA LYS A 3 -5.69 -13.24 -11.16
C LYS A 3 -6.63 -13.12 -9.96
N LEU A 4 -7.34 -12.01 -9.85
CA LEU A 4 -8.29 -11.75 -8.75
C LEU A 4 -9.69 -12.30 -9.07
N ASP A 5 -9.79 -13.51 -9.64
CA ASP A 5 -11.05 -14.03 -10.22
C ASP A 5 -12.02 -14.63 -9.18
N GLY A 6 -11.70 -14.56 -7.88
CA GLY A 6 -12.48 -15.18 -6.80
C GLY A 6 -13.94 -14.72 -6.77
N ASP A 7 -14.18 -13.43 -7.04
CA ASP A 7 -15.53 -12.85 -7.04
C ASP A 7 -16.41 -13.42 -8.16
N LEU A 8 -15.85 -13.67 -9.34
CA LEU A 8 -16.61 -14.22 -10.47
C LEU A 8 -17.16 -15.61 -10.16
N ALA A 9 -16.41 -16.41 -9.39
CA ALA A 9 -16.87 -17.71 -8.93
C ALA A 9 -18.03 -17.60 -7.93
N HIS A 10 -18.01 -16.57 -7.07
CA HIS A 10 -19.09 -16.29 -6.12
C HIS A 10 -20.33 -15.71 -6.81
N LEU A 11 -20.16 -14.75 -7.72
CA LEU A 11 -21.22 -14.16 -8.53
C LEU A 11 -21.99 -15.21 -9.34
N LYS A 12 -21.29 -16.18 -9.94
CA LYS A 12 -21.93 -17.31 -10.64
C LYS A 12 -22.79 -18.19 -9.74
N ARG A 13 -22.52 -18.23 -8.44
CA ARG A 13 -23.22 -19.09 -7.46
C ARG A 13 -24.30 -18.36 -6.66
N LEU A 14 -24.39 -17.03 -6.77
CA LEU A 14 -25.26 -16.19 -5.95
C LEU A 14 -26.74 -16.24 -6.31
N GLY A 15 -27.09 -16.77 -7.50
CA GLY A 15 -28.49 -17.05 -7.85
C GLY A 15 -29.42 -15.83 -7.75
N GLY A 16 -28.91 -14.63 -8.05
CA GLY A 16 -29.66 -13.37 -7.99
C GLY A 16 -29.68 -12.67 -6.62
N ARG A 17 -28.87 -13.12 -5.65
CA ARG A 17 -28.70 -12.41 -4.37
C ARG A 17 -27.65 -11.30 -4.47
N THR A 18 -27.84 -10.26 -3.66
CA THR A 18 -26.94 -9.13 -3.53
C THR A 18 -25.52 -9.57 -3.21
N PHE A 19 -24.53 -9.09 -3.96
CA PHE A 19 -23.12 -9.36 -3.70
C PHE A 19 -22.44 -8.20 -2.99
N MET A 20 -21.80 -8.50 -1.86
CA MET A 20 -20.95 -7.55 -1.16
C MET A 20 -19.49 -7.92 -1.39
N ALA A 21 -18.78 -7.09 -2.15
CA ALA A 21 -17.37 -7.31 -2.43
C ALA A 21 -16.49 -6.66 -1.36
N ALA A 22 -15.47 -7.37 -0.87
CA ALA A 22 -14.52 -6.82 0.10
C ALA A 22 -13.28 -6.23 -0.60
N VAL A 23 -12.78 -5.12 -0.05
CA VAL A 23 -11.50 -4.48 -0.39
C VAL A 23 -10.68 -4.32 0.87
N SER A 24 -9.42 -4.73 0.82
CA SER A 24 -8.45 -4.50 1.88
C SER A 24 -7.12 -4.05 1.27
N PRO A 25 -6.43 -3.03 1.84
CA PRO A 25 -5.21 -2.52 1.26
C PRO A 25 -4.02 -3.45 1.51
N TRP A 26 -3.88 -3.92 2.75
CA TRP A 26 -2.81 -4.79 3.20
C TRP A 26 -3.32 -5.62 4.36
N PHE A 27 -2.83 -6.85 4.47
CA PHE A 27 -3.18 -7.74 5.56
C PHE A 27 -1.91 -8.38 6.10
N PHE A 28 -1.62 -8.07 7.35
CA PHE A 28 -0.52 -8.66 8.08
C PHE A 28 -0.92 -8.84 9.53
N THR A 29 -0.79 -10.06 10.03
CA THR A 29 -1.08 -10.38 11.43
C THR A 29 0.21 -10.79 12.11
N GLN A 30 0.70 -9.95 13.01
CA GLN A 30 1.85 -10.22 13.87
C GLN A 30 1.42 -10.15 15.33
N HIS A 31 2.18 -10.84 16.18
CA HIS A 31 2.16 -10.79 17.65
C HIS A 31 0.92 -11.34 18.35
N TYR A 32 0.38 -12.40 17.78
CA TYR A 32 -0.08 -13.47 18.66
C TYR A 32 0.92 -14.61 18.58
N GLY A 33 1.96 -14.56 19.42
CA GLY A 33 2.96 -15.64 19.54
C GLY A 33 2.33 -16.97 20.02
N PRO A 34 3.12 -18.05 20.10
CA PRO A 34 2.64 -19.38 20.52
C PRO A 34 1.96 -19.37 21.90
N ASP A 35 2.39 -18.46 22.77
CA ASP A 35 1.85 -18.25 24.12
C ASP A 35 0.56 -17.39 24.13
N SER A 36 0.00 -17.08 22.97
CA SER A 36 -1.24 -16.31 22.78
C SER A 36 -2.05 -16.89 21.60
N TRP A 37 -2.81 -16.06 20.85
CA TRP A 37 -3.73 -16.54 19.81
C TRP A 37 -3.09 -17.18 18.54
N ASN A 38 -1.77 -17.36 18.50
CA ASN A 38 -1.01 -18.02 17.43
C ASN A 38 -1.38 -17.56 16.00
N LYS A 39 -1.40 -16.24 15.78
CA LYS A 39 -1.69 -15.64 14.48
C LYS A 39 -0.46 -14.90 13.99
N ASN A 40 0.27 -15.56 13.10
CA ASN A 40 1.47 -15.03 12.49
C ASN A 40 1.52 -15.41 11.00
N TRP A 41 0.73 -14.71 10.18
CA TRP A 41 0.71 -14.92 8.74
C TRP A 41 0.46 -13.61 7.98
N ILE A 42 0.94 -13.59 6.75
CA ILE A 42 0.76 -12.52 5.78
C ILE A 42 -0.04 -13.02 4.57
N TYR A 43 -0.89 -12.16 4.03
CA TYR A 43 -1.41 -12.33 2.67
C TYR A 43 -0.64 -11.42 1.73
N ARG A 44 -0.48 -11.86 0.48
CA ARG A 44 0.18 -11.06 -0.55
C ARG A 44 -0.62 -9.80 -0.82
N GLY A 45 -0.15 -8.66 -0.31
CA GLY A 45 -0.67 -7.31 -0.61
C GLY A 45 0.09 -6.60 -1.74
N ASP A 46 1.08 -7.28 -2.33
CA ASP A 46 1.94 -6.78 -3.39
C ASP A 46 1.20 -6.61 -4.74
N ASP A 47 1.89 -6.05 -5.73
CA ASP A 47 1.35 -5.69 -7.05
C ASP A 47 0.26 -4.61 -7.00
N TRP A 48 0.40 -3.59 -6.14
CA TRP A 48 -0.63 -2.57 -5.94
C TRP A 48 -2.03 -3.15 -5.67
N LEU A 49 -2.11 -4.23 -4.86
CA LEU A 49 -3.35 -5.00 -4.65
C LEU A 49 -4.55 -4.10 -4.40
N PHE A 50 -4.40 -3.09 -3.54
CA PHE A 50 -5.47 -2.15 -3.21
C PHE A 50 -6.06 -1.45 -4.44
N VAL A 51 -5.19 -0.92 -5.30
CA VAL A 51 -5.58 -0.21 -6.52
C VAL A 51 -6.17 -1.17 -7.54
N ARG A 52 -5.50 -2.30 -7.79
CA ARG A 52 -5.99 -3.32 -8.74
C ARG A 52 -7.35 -3.86 -8.34
N ARG A 53 -7.57 -4.03 -7.04
CA ARG A 53 -8.85 -4.48 -6.51
C ARG A 53 -9.94 -3.44 -6.79
N TRP A 54 -9.69 -2.17 -6.51
CA TRP A 54 -10.63 -1.10 -6.83
C TRP A 54 -10.94 -1.01 -8.33
N GLU A 55 -9.92 -1.08 -9.19
CA GLU A 55 -10.10 -1.10 -10.65
C GLU A 55 -10.99 -2.27 -11.09
N GLN A 56 -10.78 -3.46 -10.51
CA GLN A 56 -11.62 -4.62 -10.78
C GLN A 56 -13.08 -4.39 -10.34
N LEU A 57 -13.31 -3.84 -9.15
CA LEU A 57 -14.66 -3.58 -8.66
C LEU A 57 -15.39 -2.53 -9.51
N ILE A 58 -14.68 -1.50 -9.97
CA ILE A 58 -15.23 -0.50 -10.88
C ILE A 58 -15.57 -1.14 -12.24
N ALA A 59 -14.72 -2.02 -12.77
CA ALA A 59 -15.00 -2.75 -14.00
C ALA A 59 -16.17 -3.74 -13.88
N MET A 60 -16.43 -4.25 -12.66
CA MET A 60 -17.52 -5.18 -12.34
C MET A 60 -18.69 -4.49 -11.64
N ARG A 61 -18.78 -3.15 -11.70
CA ARG A 61 -19.76 -2.35 -10.96
C ARG A 61 -21.20 -2.80 -11.22
N ASP A 62 -21.52 -3.23 -12.43
CA ASP A 62 -22.87 -3.71 -12.79
C ASP A 62 -23.28 -5.01 -12.09
N GLN A 63 -22.33 -5.73 -11.49
CA GLN A 63 -22.53 -7.01 -10.80
C GLN A 63 -22.31 -6.90 -9.28
N ILE A 64 -21.88 -5.75 -8.77
CA ILE A 64 -21.54 -5.54 -7.37
C ILE A 64 -22.46 -4.48 -6.79
N ASP A 65 -23.29 -4.88 -5.83
CA ASP A 65 -24.24 -3.96 -5.20
C ASP A 65 -23.61 -3.16 -4.06
N ILE A 66 -22.70 -3.78 -3.31
CA ILE A 66 -22.10 -3.20 -2.11
C ILE A 66 -20.60 -3.50 -2.07
N VAL A 67 -19.81 -2.50 -1.66
CA VAL A 67 -18.38 -2.67 -1.40
C VAL A 67 -18.11 -2.46 0.08
N GLN A 68 -17.46 -3.43 0.72
CA GLN A 68 -17.00 -3.37 2.10
C GLN A 68 -15.50 -3.09 2.12
N ILE A 69 -15.11 -2.01 2.77
CA ILE A 69 -13.69 -1.72 3.04
C ILE A 69 -13.32 -2.40 4.36
N VAL A 70 -12.37 -3.33 4.31
CA VAL A 70 -11.89 -4.13 5.43
C VAL A 70 -10.43 -3.73 5.72
N SER A 71 -10.11 -3.01 6.80
CA SER A 71 -10.97 -2.56 7.90
C SER A 71 -10.68 -1.10 8.23
N PHE A 72 -11.59 -0.41 8.94
CA PHE A 72 -11.35 0.98 9.34
C PHE A 72 -10.26 1.08 10.44
N ASN A 73 -10.27 0.15 11.41
CA ASN A 73 -9.45 0.18 12.64
C ASN A 73 -8.88 -1.19 13.05
N GLY A 74 -8.60 -2.09 12.10
CA GLY A 74 -8.05 -3.43 12.38
C GLY A 74 -6.56 -3.41 12.71
N LEU A 75 -6.20 -2.83 13.85
CA LEU A 75 -4.82 -2.62 14.31
C LEU A 75 -4.05 -3.94 14.51
N GLY A 76 -4.75 -5.02 14.86
CA GLY A 76 -4.17 -6.38 14.94
C GLY A 76 -4.00 -7.11 13.60
N LEU A 77 -4.47 -6.52 12.49
CA LEU A 77 -4.41 -7.11 11.14
C LEU A 77 -3.64 -6.23 10.13
N SER A 78 -3.01 -5.14 10.62
CA SER A 78 -2.32 -4.11 9.82
C SER A 78 -3.15 -3.55 8.65
N SER A 79 -4.47 -3.71 8.72
CA SER A 79 -5.44 -3.26 7.74
C SER A 79 -6.19 -2.04 8.27
N PHE A 80 -5.49 -1.08 8.87
CA PHE A 80 -6.09 0.11 9.48
C PHE A 80 -5.94 1.34 8.57
N TYR A 81 -6.91 2.26 8.61
CA TYR A 81 -6.79 3.58 7.95
C TYR A 81 -6.51 4.69 8.98
N LEU A 82 -6.80 4.43 10.27
CA LEU A 82 -6.61 5.35 11.38
C LEU A 82 -5.97 4.60 12.56
N ILE A 83 -4.90 5.14 13.12
CA ILE A 83 -4.31 4.64 14.37
C ILE A 83 -5.22 5.11 15.51
N SER A 84 -5.77 4.15 16.27
CA SER A 84 -6.46 4.46 17.52
C SER A 84 -5.46 4.33 18.67
N PRO A 85 -5.39 5.30 19.61
CA PRO A 85 -4.45 5.27 20.73
C PRO A 85 -4.67 4.11 21.71
N ASP A 86 -5.81 3.41 21.63
CA ASP A 86 -6.25 2.42 22.62
C ASP A 86 -6.02 0.96 22.18
N ALA A 87 -4.92 0.65 21.51
CA ALA A 87 -4.64 -0.71 21.05
C ALA A 87 -3.58 -1.41 21.92
N PRO A 88 -3.97 -2.06 23.04
CA PRO A 88 -3.02 -2.76 23.91
C PRO A 88 -2.35 -3.91 23.14
N ASN A 89 -1.02 -3.98 23.22
CA ASN A 89 -0.19 -4.98 22.56
C ASN A 89 -0.23 -4.90 21.02
N SER A 90 -0.34 -3.72 20.41
CA SER A 90 -0.05 -3.55 18.97
C SER A 90 0.86 -2.39 18.60
N GLN A 91 1.32 -1.65 19.61
CA GLN A 91 2.16 -0.46 19.47
C GLN A 91 3.46 -0.74 18.69
N ALA A 92 4.09 -1.88 18.93
CA ALA A 92 5.40 -2.23 18.37
C ALA A 92 5.47 -2.31 16.84
N TRP A 93 4.34 -2.48 16.13
CA TRP A 93 4.28 -2.52 14.65
C TRP A 93 3.28 -1.53 14.04
N VAL A 94 2.49 -0.84 14.86
CA VAL A 94 1.50 0.17 14.44
C VAL A 94 2.06 1.58 14.61
N ASP A 95 2.82 1.84 15.67
CA ASP A 95 3.35 3.17 15.96
C ASP A 95 4.42 3.55 14.94
N GLY A 96 4.26 4.72 14.31
CA GLY A 96 5.17 5.21 13.27
C GLY A 96 4.86 4.73 11.84
N PHE A 97 3.76 3.99 11.62
CA PHE A 97 3.33 3.54 10.29
C PHE A 97 2.01 4.23 9.88
N PRO A 98 2.05 5.47 9.36
CA PRO A 98 0.85 6.17 8.94
C PRO A 98 0.24 5.47 7.71
N HIS A 99 -1.06 5.17 7.77
CA HIS A 99 -1.85 4.60 6.65
C HIS A 99 -2.81 5.62 6.02
N GLU A 100 -2.70 6.90 6.39
CA GLU A 100 -3.46 8.01 5.82
C GLU A 100 -3.40 8.09 4.29
N PRO A 101 -2.26 7.84 3.61
CA PRO A 101 -2.21 7.83 2.14
C PRO A 101 -3.22 6.88 1.48
N TRP A 102 -3.48 5.71 2.09
CA TRP A 102 -4.51 4.80 1.58
C TRP A 102 -5.92 5.33 1.79
N LEU A 103 -6.18 6.15 2.80
CA LEU A 103 -7.48 6.80 2.99
C LEU A 103 -7.79 7.77 1.83
N HIS A 104 -6.80 8.54 1.40
CA HIS A 104 -6.93 9.43 0.25
C HIS A 104 -7.14 8.68 -1.05
N LEU A 105 -6.36 7.61 -1.30
CA LEU A 105 -6.59 6.71 -2.44
C LEU A 105 -8.00 6.10 -2.39
N ASN A 106 -8.43 5.64 -1.21
CA ASN A 106 -9.75 5.04 -1.02
C ASN A 106 -10.88 6.03 -1.36
N LYS A 107 -10.75 7.30 -0.95
CA LYS A 107 -11.72 8.34 -1.27
C LYS A 107 -11.90 8.50 -2.79
N TYR A 108 -10.80 8.47 -3.55
CA TYR A 108 -10.83 8.58 -5.01
C TYR A 108 -11.56 7.40 -5.65
N TYR A 109 -11.18 6.16 -5.31
CA TYR A 109 -11.80 4.97 -5.91
C TYR A 109 -13.24 4.72 -5.44
N ALA A 110 -13.56 5.02 -4.18
CA ALA A 110 -14.92 4.94 -3.68
C ALA A 110 -15.86 5.91 -4.42
N ARG A 111 -15.38 7.12 -4.72
CA ARG A 111 -16.11 8.07 -5.56
C ARG A 111 -16.28 7.54 -6.99
N ALA A 112 -15.21 6.99 -7.57
CA ALA A 112 -15.27 6.38 -8.91
C ALA A 112 -16.27 5.22 -8.98
N PHE A 113 -16.33 4.36 -7.95
CA PHE A 113 -17.31 3.28 -7.87
C PHE A 113 -18.74 3.80 -7.71
N LYS A 114 -18.94 4.86 -6.91
CA LYS A 114 -20.28 5.44 -6.72
C LYS A 114 -20.79 6.12 -7.98
N GLU A 115 -19.96 6.91 -8.65
CA GLU A 115 -20.34 7.68 -9.84
C GLU A 115 -20.26 6.84 -11.14
N GLY A 116 -19.46 5.76 -11.13
CA GLY A 116 -19.20 4.93 -12.32
C GLY A 116 -18.18 5.54 -13.28
N VAL A 117 -17.61 6.70 -12.94
CA VAL A 117 -16.62 7.42 -13.75
C VAL A 117 -15.48 7.83 -12.84
N TYR A 118 -14.25 7.69 -13.32
CA TYR A 118 -13.06 8.15 -12.59
C TYR A 118 -13.09 9.69 -12.48
N PRO A 119 -13.05 10.25 -11.26
CA PRO A 119 -12.95 11.70 -11.08
C PRO A 119 -11.69 12.25 -11.74
N ALA A 120 -11.77 13.49 -12.23
CA ALA A 120 -10.60 14.19 -12.73
C ALA A 120 -9.57 14.38 -11.60
N ILE A 121 -8.29 14.27 -11.96
CA ILE A 121 -7.19 14.54 -11.03
C ILE A 121 -6.93 16.04 -11.05
N GLU A 122 -7.19 16.68 -9.92
CA GLU A 122 -7.04 18.14 -9.77
C GLU A 122 -5.68 18.52 -9.17
N VAL A 123 -5.04 17.61 -8.44
CA VAL A 123 -3.79 17.85 -7.72
C VAL A 123 -2.81 16.72 -8.00
N ASP A 124 -1.60 17.12 -8.39
CA ASP A 124 -0.45 16.24 -8.56
C ASP A 124 -0.06 15.61 -7.22
N THR A 125 -0.25 14.29 -7.09
CA THR A 125 -0.02 13.56 -5.83
C THR A 125 0.74 12.26 -6.08
N ILE A 126 1.74 12.00 -5.26
CA ILE A 126 2.52 10.76 -5.25
C ILE A 126 2.12 9.99 -3.99
N TYR A 127 1.69 8.74 -4.15
CA TYR A 127 1.47 7.81 -3.06
C TYR A 127 2.53 6.71 -3.14
N MET A 128 3.15 6.38 -2.01
CA MET A 128 4.14 5.31 -1.94
C MET A 128 3.89 4.45 -0.72
N TRP A 129 4.18 3.16 -0.82
CA TRP A 129 4.28 2.31 0.35
C TRP A 129 5.29 1.19 0.15
N ALA A 130 5.96 0.84 1.24
CA ALA A 130 6.97 -0.22 1.26
C ALA A 130 7.05 -0.84 2.66
N ARG A 131 7.59 -2.05 2.74
CA ARG A 131 7.95 -2.66 4.02
C ARG A 131 9.21 -1.98 4.59
N PRO A 132 9.36 -1.87 5.92
CA PRO A 132 10.52 -1.23 6.54
C PRO A 132 11.81 -2.04 6.36
N HIS A 133 11.73 -3.34 6.05
CA HIS A 133 12.88 -4.21 5.85
C HIS A 133 12.60 -5.23 4.74
N LEU A 134 13.67 -5.83 4.20
CA LEU A 134 13.57 -6.92 3.22
C LEU A 134 12.95 -8.16 3.86
N LYS A 135 12.29 -9.00 3.05
CA LYS A 135 11.68 -10.25 3.52
C LYS A 135 12.69 -11.23 4.13
N ASP A 136 13.92 -11.21 3.62
CA ASP A 136 15.01 -12.08 4.03
C ASP A 136 15.85 -11.51 5.18
N ALA A 137 15.52 -10.32 5.68
CA ALA A 137 16.22 -9.70 6.80
C ALA A 137 16.28 -10.66 8.00
N VAL A 138 17.42 -10.66 8.69
CA VAL A 138 17.64 -11.53 9.85
C VAL A 138 17.58 -10.66 11.11
N THR A 139 16.74 -11.07 12.05
CA THR A 139 16.63 -10.44 13.37
C THR A 139 16.61 -11.48 14.49
N ASN A 140 16.91 -11.03 15.71
CA ASN A 140 16.88 -11.80 16.95
C ASN A 140 15.54 -11.68 17.68
N ASP A 141 14.45 -11.45 16.93
CA ASP A 141 13.09 -11.39 17.46
C ASP A 141 12.69 -12.74 18.10
N PRO A 142 12.13 -12.75 19.32
CA PRO A 142 11.58 -13.97 19.93
C PRO A 142 10.42 -14.59 19.12
N VAL A 143 9.74 -13.82 18.26
CA VAL A 143 8.69 -14.32 17.37
C VAL A 143 9.29 -14.72 16.01
N PRO A 144 9.02 -15.94 15.51
CA PRO A 144 9.52 -16.36 14.21
C PRO A 144 8.90 -15.54 13.06
N ARG A 145 9.50 -15.63 11.88
CA ARG A 145 8.97 -15.00 10.66
C ARG A 145 7.51 -15.43 10.39
N PRO A 146 6.65 -14.53 9.88
CA PRO A 146 5.27 -14.85 9.56
C PRO A 146 5.17 -15.92 8.48
N ARG A 147 4.17 -16.79 8.57
CA ARG A 147 3.86 -17.75 7.50
C ARG A 147 3.52 -16.99 6.22
N ASN A 148 4.00 -17.51 5.08
CA ASN A 148 3.88 -16.92 3.73
C ASN A 148 4.74 -15.67 3.46
N TRP A 149 5.76 -15.39 4.29
CA TRP A 149 6.71 -14.31 4.03
C TRP A 149 7.34 -14.38 2.62
N GLU A 150 7.54 -15.58 2.09
CA GLU A 150 8.09 -15.84 0.75
C GLU A 150 7.23 -15.28 -0.40
N LEU A 151 5.91 -15.11 -0.17
CA LEU A 151 4.98 -14.59 -1.17
C LEU A 151 5.15 -13.08 -1.42
N THR A 152 6.03 -12.46 -0.65
CA THR A 152 6.20 -11.02 -0.67
C THR A 152 7.38 -10.56 -1.53
N ASP A 153 7.21 -9.41 -2.16
CA ASP A 153 8.19 -8.81 -3.08
C ASP A 153 8.86 -7.62 -2.38
N ASP A 154 10.19 -7.49 -2.50
CA ASP A 154 10.98 -6.40 -1.88
C ASP A 154 10.98 -5.15 -2.77
N MET A 155 9.79 -4.55 -2.90
CA MET A 155 9.52 -3.44 -3.81
C MET A 155 8.85 -2.28 -3.07
N ILE A 156 9.14 -1.07 -3.52
CA ILE A 156 8.40 0.15 -3.24
C ILE A 156 7.27 0.22 -4.26
N TRP A 157 6.04 0.24 -3.78
CA TRP A 157 4.85 0.39 -4.60
C TRP A 157 4.45 1.86 -4.67
N ILE A 158 4.36 2.41 -5.88
CA ILE A 158 4.14 3.83 -6.12
C ILE A 158 2.91 4.01 -7.00
N VAL A 159 2.05 4.96 -6.64
CA VAL A 159 0.90 5.38 -7.43
C VAL A 159 0.97 6.88 -7.63
N ILE A 160 1.02 7.30 -8.87
CA ILE A 160 1.12 8.69 -9.27
C ILE A 160 -0.22 9.15 -9.78
N PHE A 161 -0.71 10.25 -9.22
CA PHE A 161 -1.83 11.02 -9.71
C PHE A 161 -1.25 12.25 -10.40
N ALA A 162 -1.29 12.29 -11.72
CA ALA A 162 -0.74 13.38 -12.52
C ALA A 162 -1.87 14.15 -13.21
N VAL A 163 -1.89 15.48 -13.05
CA VAL A 163 -2.87 16.36 -13.72
C VAL A 163 -2.57 16.44 -15.23
N ALA A 164 -1.29 16.49 -15.58
CA ALA A 164 -0.78 16.51 -16.95
C ALA A 164 0.50 15.67 -17.04
N PRO A 165 0.99 15.36 -18.26
CA PRO A 165 2.24 14.61 -18.43
C PRO A 165 3.39 15.22 -17.62
N ALA A 166 4.19 14.36 -16.99
CA ALA A 166 5.29 14.75 -16.11
C ALA A 166 6.39 13.68 -16.13
N VAL A 167 7.55 14.01 -15.58
CA VAL A 167 8.64 13.05 -15.35
C VAL A 167 8.69 12.76 -13.86
N VAL A 168 8.67 11.48 -13.49
CA VAL A 168 8.83 11.02 -12.11
C VAL A 168 10.22 10.42 -11.95
N THR A 169 10.93 10.92 -10.95
CA THR A 169 12.22 10.42 -10.51
C THR A 169 12.02 9.62 -9.23
N ILE A 170 12.44 8.36 -9.20
CA ILE A 170 12.34 7.47 -8.05
C ILE A 170 13.74 7.06 -7.62
N VAL A 171 13.98 7.02 -6.32
CA VAL A 171 15.26 6.61 -5.74
C VAL A 171 15.04 5.83 -4.45
N SER A 172 15.85 4.79 -4.23
CA SER A 172 15.92 4.10 -2.94
C SER A 172 17.29 4.16 -2.28
N SER A 173 18.38 4.11 -3.05
CA SER A 173 19.74 4.09 -2.53
C SER A 173 20.20 5.45 -1.97
N GLU A 174 21.09 5.40 -0.98
CA GLU A 174 21.86 6.59 -0.61
C GLU A 174 22.78 7.00 -1.76
N GLY A 175 22.69 8.26 -2.18
CA GLY A 175 23.49 8.80 -3.30
C GLY A 175 22.90 8.55 -4.69
N GLY A 176 21.75 7.89 -4.80
CA GLY A 176 20.96 7.83 -6.04
C GLY A 176 21.55 6.96 -7.15
N MET A 177 22.28 5.91 -6.81
CA MET A 177 22.82 4.96 -7.80
C MET A 177 21.73 4.16 -8.53
N ASP A 178 20.57 4.01 -7.91
CA ASP A 178 19.39 3.33 -8.46
C ASP A 178 18.35 4.29 -9.06
N THR A 179 18.70 5.56 -9.26
CA THR A 179 17.75 6.57 -9.75
C THR A 179 17.08 6.14 -11.05
N GLN A 180 15.76 6.12 -11.03
CA GLN A 180 14.92 5.79 -12.18
C GLN A 180 14.09 7.00 -12.61
N PHE A 181 14.16 7.34 -13.90
CA PHE A 181 13.32 8.36 -14.53
C PHE A 181 12.20 7.69 -15.32
N VAL A 182 10.97 8.15 -15.13
CA VAL A 182 9.79 7.61 -15.80
C VAL A 182 8.89 8.73 -16.28
N ASP A 183 8.61 8.76 -17.59
CA ASP A 183 7.56 9.60 -18.15
C ASP A 183 6.19 9.05 -17.75
N VAL A 184 5.39 9.89 -17.09
CA VAL A 184 4.01 9.57 -16.69
C VAL A 184 3.02 10.41 -17.50
N PRO A 185 1.98 9.80 -18.09
CA PRO A 185 0.90 10.54 -18.71
C PRO A 185 0.00 11.21 -17.65
N ALA A 186 -0.92 12.07 -18.09
CA ALA A 186 -2.01 12.53 -17.23
C ALA A 186 -2.88 11.34 -16.79
N GLY A 187 -3.32 11.36 -15.54
CA GLY A 187 -4.12 10.30 -14.93
C GLY A 187 -3.39 9.55 -13.83
N VAL A 188 -3.85 8.32 -13.57
CA VAL A 188 -3.28 7.43 -12.55
C VAL A 188 -2.25 6.50 -13.20
N THR A 189 -1.01 6.56 -12.73
CA THR A 189 0.06 5.65 -13.17
C THR A 189 0.56 4.82 -11.99
N LYS A 190 0.76 3.51 -12.20
CA LYS A 190 1.30 2.58 -11.21
C LYS A 190 2.77 2.31 -11.53
N LEU A 191 3.67 2.62 -10.59
CA LEU A 191 5.12 2.46 -10.71
C LEU A 191 5.67 1.68 -9.52
N SER A 192 6.76 0.94 -9.75
CA SER A 192 7.38 0.11 -8.72
C SER A 192 8.88 0.23 -8.82
N HIS A 193 9.57 0.20 -7.69
CA HIS A 193 11.01 0.31 -7.63
C HIS A 193 11.60 -0.64 -6.58
N PRO A 194 12.72 -1.35 -6.84
CA PRO A 194 13.34 -2.21 -5.84
C PRO A 194 13.77 -1.43 -4.58
N VAL A 195 13.72 -2.09 -3.42
CA VAL A 195 14.16 -1.51 -2.15
C VAL A 195 15.67 -1.67 -1.97
N ASP A 196 16.37 -0.58 -1.63
CA ASP A 196 17.72 -0.65 -1.04
C ASP A 196 17.60 -0.73 0.49
N PRO A 197 18.02 -1.84 1.14
CA PRO A 197 17.90 -2.02 2.59
C PRO A 197 18.67 -1.00 3.42
N ARG A 198 19.64 -0.29 2.84
CA ARG A 198 20.49 0.70 3.52
C ARG A 198 20.05 2.14 3.25
N GLY A 199 19.10 2.32 2.33
CA GLY A 199 18.66 3.61 1.86
C GLY A 199 17.34 4.09 2.45
N HIS A 200 16.60 4.82 1.63
CA HIS A 200 15.30 5.40 1.92
C HIS A 200 14.37 5.16 0.74
N MET A 201 13.16 5.74 0.74
CA MET A 201 12.34 5.79 -0.47
C MET A 201 12.05 7.25 -0.77
N ALA A 202 12.24 7.68 -2.01
CA ALA A 202 11.81 9.01 -2.44
C ALA A 202 11.33 8.99 -3.88
N ALA A 203 10.32 9.81 -4.15
CA ALA A 203 9.87 10.11 -5.49
C ALA A 203 9.58 11.60 -5.65
N ALA A 204 10.05 12.15 -6.76
CA ALA A 204 9.85 13.53 -7.17
C ALA A 204 9.15 13.54 -8.52
N MET A 205 8.16 14.41 -8.70
CA MET A 205 7.50 14.61 -9.98
C MET A 205 7.78 16.02 -10.48
N GLU A 206 8.30 16.10 -11.69
CA GLU A 206 8.69 17.34 -12.35
C GLU A 206 7.92 17.53 -13.65
N ARG A 207 7.47 18.76 -13.90
CA ARG A 207 6.81 19.16 -15.14
C ARG A 207 7.51 20.39 -15.67
N ASN A 208 8.06 20.30 -16.89
CA ASN A 208 8.84 21.38 -17.52
C ASN A 208 9.98 21.91 -16.64
N GLY A 209 10.65 21.02 -15.90
CA GLY A 209 11.73 21.38 -14.97
C GLY A 209 11.28 22.00 -13.64
N ILE A 210 9.96 22.03 -13.37
CA ILE A 210 9.40 22.52 -12.10
C ILE A 210 8.94 21.31 -11.29
N LEU A 211 9.44 21.21 -10.05
CA LEU A 211 8.99 20.21 -9.07
C LEU A 211 7.55 20.48 -8.65
N VAL A 212 6.61 19.63 -9.09
CA VAL A 212 5.17 19.75 -8.79
C VAL A 212 4.74 18.91 -7.60
N ALA A 213 5.40 17.79 -7.33
CA ALA A 213 5.15 16.96 -6.14
C ALA A 213 6.44 16.30 -5.65
N LEU A 214 6.56 16.15 -4.33
CA LEU A 214 7.69 15.47 -3.69
C LEU A 214 7.18 14.59 -2.54
N CYS A 215 7.53 13.31 -2.59
CA CYS A 215 7.32 12.37 -1.49
C CYS A 215 8.69 11.87 -1.03
N CYS A 216 9.07 12.23 0.21
CA CYS A 216 10.37 11.86 0.79
C CYS A 216 10.20 11.58 2.30
N PRO A 217 9.77 10.36 2.66
CA PRO A 217 9.55 9.94 4.05
C PRO A 217 10.76 9.99 4.97
N GLU A 218 11.98 10.06 4.42
CA GLU A 218 13.19 10.29 5.22
C GLU A 218 13.08 11.59 6.03
N ARG A 219 12.40 12.62 5.50
CA ARG A 219 12.14 13.87 6.23
C ARG A 219 11.24 13.68 7.45
N ASP A 220 10.42 12.65 7.42
CA ASP A 220 9.52 12.25 8.51
C ASP A 220 10.16 11.14 9.37
N GLY A 221 11.44 10.82 9.17
CA GLY A 221 12.23 9.88 9.97
C GLY A 221 12.23 8.44 9.49
N PHE A 222 11.62 8.13 8.34
CA PHE A 222 11.58 6.76 7.82
C PHE A 222 12.81 6.40 6.99
N ARG A 223 13.46 5.30 7.34
CA ARG A 223 14.55 4.67 6.59
C ARG A 223 14.40 3.16 6.59
N PHE A 224 14.90 2.51 5.54
CA PHE A 224 14.89 1.06 5.50
C PHE A 224 15.86 0.50 6.53
N GLN A 225 15.48 -0.62 7.14
CA GLN A 225 16.23 -1.30 8.17
C GLN A 225 16.82 -2.59 7.59
N GLU A 226 18.13 -2.60 7.37
CA GLU A 226 18.85 -3.81 6.95
C GLU A 226 18.77 -4.91 8.02
N ARG A 227 18.80 -4.51 9.30
CA ARG A 227 18.69 -5.40 10.47
C ARG A 227 17.62 -4.85 11.42
N PRO A 228 16.35 -5.22 11.22
CA PRO A 228 15.28 -4.72 12.07
C PRO A 228 15.38 -5.36 13.46
N GLU A 229 14.86 -4.69 14.49
CA GLU A 229 14.79 -5.27 15.84
C GLU A 229 13.67 -6.30 15.99
N MET A 230 12.64 -6.21 15.13
CA MET A 230 11.48 -7.11 15.08
C MET A 230 11.06 -7.38 13.64
N TYR A 231 10.43 -8.53 13.38
CA TYR A 231 9.86 -8.84 12.07
C TYR A 231 8.56 -8.03 11.82
N ASN A 232 8.69 -6.84 11.25
CA ASN A 232 7.57 -5.98 10.93
C ASN A 232 7.26 -5.97 9.41
N PHE A 233 6.32 -6.81 8.99
CA PHE A 233 5.78 -6.83 7.63
C PHE A 233 4.55 -5.91 7.46
N ASN A 234 4.33 -4.97 8.39
CA ASN A 234 3.49 -3.82 8.13
C ASN A 234 4.19 -2.92 7.10
N VAL A 235 3.42 -2.09 6.41
CA VAL A 235 3.96 -1.18 5.39
C VAL A 235 3.87 0.25 5.86
N TYR A 236 4.92 1.01 5.58
CA TYR A 236 4.93 2.44 5.77
C TYR A 236 4.32 3.06 4.52
N CYS A 237 3.25 3.84 4.69
CA CYS A 237 2.65 4.58 3.58
C CYS A 237 3.04 6.05 3.68
N ALA A 238 3.35 6.62 2.52
CA ALA A 238 3.64 8.03 2.37
C ALA A 238 2.83 8.65 1.25
N MET A 239 2.54 9.94 1.39
CA MET A 239 1.98 10.74 0.31
C MET A 239 2.76 12.05 0.17
N SER A 240 2.86 12.57 -1.05
CA SER A 240 3.39 13.92 -1.26
C SER A 240 2.45 14.95 -0.63
N LYS A 241 3.01 15.93 0.06
CA LYS A 241 2.22 17.09 0.51
C LYS A 241 1.90 17.96 -0.72
N PRO A 242 0.64 18.40 -0.91
CA PRO A 242 0.31 19.37 -1.93
C PRO A 242 1.17 20.62 -1.75
N ARG A 243 1.71 21.17 -2.84
CA ARG A 243 2.38 22.46 -2.86
C ARG A 243 1.44 23.55 -3.33
#